data_AF-A0AAU2HM83-F1
#
_entry.id   AF-A0AAU2HM83-F1
#
_cell.length_a   1.000
_cell.length_b   1.000
_cell.length_c   1.000
_cell.angle_alpha   90.00
_cell.angle_beta   90.00
_cell.angle_gamma   90.00
#
_symmetry.space_group_name_H-M   'P 1'
#
loop_
_entity.id
_entity.type
_entity.pdbx_description
1 polymer ?
#
loop_
_entity_poly.entity_id
_entity_poly.type
_entity_poly.pdbx_seq_one_letter_code
_entity_poly.pdbx_strand_id
1 'polypeptide(L)'
;MTTSVSFTFATSGLQSMLKFFTGTLDAAYFGSTPFLLGYAYGLPVRTIGIAQRLGKGHAVVTRGAIPTRPRIGTVSGSTGHEIAHAWASASDRTPVFVDLPPNDQIMAFKAGFIDGISCWEPFTSMAVRLGGTRIFTAEDSGTQLNLLCVSSEAERSKTTALRSFLRAHSDATRKLQSGLSANELHFLQGVFGEGLTHAECDNILRNGIEWVDTASEPIDQSREEIVRSLQASWNFLISSGLFAGNMPSLQESLAPLDNSDAPSPDTSKLRLGYSDSIMCAPILIGRHSRLFTANGLDDTDSESRVIERVASLDEEYRKALRSIRSLLAREPELAVIKAGKTVEQELAELYERSFGRVPPKAISGAIQEFSDTGIMPTRIAAAAHWLRNLRNDSAHRGREAVQYAETAYNVTVDILEWLQRERPLQLLRCTRCAREIEDANWIACPFCGQLRRRDCHECGKRIQASWKACPHCGHSI
;
A
#
# COMPACT_ATOMS: atom_id res chain seq x y z
N MET A 1 -4.93 25.11 13.85
CA MET A 1 -3.60 24.47 13.88
C MET A 1 -3.77 23.10 13.25
N THR A 2 -2.87 22.69 12.36
CA THR A 2 -2.88 21.36 11.75
C THR A 2 -2.15 20.38 12.67
N THR A 3 -2.70 19.18 12.88
CA THR A 3 -2.04 18.14 13.66
C THR A 3 -1.26 17.21 12.74
N SER A 4 0.03 16.99 13.03
CA SER A 4 0.84 16.05 12.25
C SER A 4 0.36 14.61 12.42
N VAL A 5 0.41 13.82 11.35
CA VAL A 5 0.05 12.40 11.32
C VAL A 5 1.24 11.59 10.82
N SER A 6 1.50 10.47 11.48
CA SER A 6 2.41 9.41 10.98
C SER A 6 1.66 8.14 10.70
N PHE A 7 2.17 7.37 9.75
CA PHE A 7 1.62 6.09 9.37
C PHE A 7 2.64 5.00 9.66
N THR A 8 2.26 4.01 10.46
CA THR A 8 3.09 2.85 10.78
C THR A 8 2.49 1.61 10.14
N PHE A 9 3.28 0.95 9.29
CA PHE A 9 2.84 -0.26 8.61
C PHE A 9 2.71 -1.45 9.56
N ALA A 10 1.68 -2.26 9.39
CA ALA A 10 1.54 -3.59 9.98
C ALA A 10 1.03 -4.61 8.95
N THR A 11 1.52 -5.84 8.98
CA THR A 11 1.15 -6.93 8.04
C THR A 11 -0.21 -7.55 8.36
N SER A 12 -0.75 -7.33 9.55
CA SER A 12 -2.04 -7.88 10.01
C SER A 12 -2.62 -7.08 11.17
N GLY A 13 -3.91 -7.27 11.45
CA GLY A 13 -4.56 -6.71 12.64
C GLY A 13 -3.90 -7.16 13.95
N LEU A 14 -3.34 -8.38 14.00
CA LEU A 14 -2.57 -8.85 15.15
C LEU A 14 -1.27 -8.06 15.34
N GLN A 15 -0.53 -7.79 14.26
CA GLN A 15 0.67 -6.97 14.37
C GLN A 15 0.33 -5.51 14.73
N SER A 16 -0.77 -4.97 14.22
CA SER A 16 -1.28 -3.65 14.65
C SER A 16 -1.59 -3.65 16.15
N MET A 17 -2.28 -4.68 16.65
CA MET A 17 -2.57 -4.86 18.08
C MET A 17 -1.29 -4.91 18.91
N LEU A 18 -0.26 -5.66 18.49
CA LEU A 18 1.03 -5.70 19.20
C LEU A 18 1.72 -4.32 19.27
N LYS A 19 1.57 -3.48 18.25
CA LYS A 19 2.13 -2.12 18.21
C LYS A 19 1.41 -1.13 19.13
N PHE A 20 0.21 -1.46 19.63
CA PHE A 20 -0.43 -0.67 20.69
C PHE A 20 0.26 -0.90 22.04
N PHE A 21 0.76 -2.11 22.32
CA PHE A 21 1.48 -2.39 23.58
C PHE A 21 2.75 -1.55 23.72
N THR A 22 3.42 -1.25 22.61
CA THR A 22 4.63 -0.42 22.58
C THR A 22 4.33 1.08 22.52
N GLY A 23 3.05 1.47 22.52
CA GLY A 23 2.62 2.84 22.31
C GLY A 23 3.04 3.38 20.95
N THR A 24 3.31 2.55 19.93
CA THR A 24 3.74 2.99 18.60
C THR A 24 2.56 3.49 17.76
N LEU A 25 1.34 3.09 18.10
CA LEU A 25 0.10 3.44 17.42
C LEU A 25 -0.91 4.08 18.37
N ASP A 26 -1.66 5.04 17.83
CA ASP A 26 -2.80 5.69 18.48
C ASP A 26 -4.13 5.13 17.95
N ALA A 27 -4.21 4.87 16.64
CA ALA A 27 -5.41 4.30 16.01
C ALA A 27 -5.04 3.31 14.90
N ALA A 28 -5.82 2.24 14.73
CA ALA A 28 -5.65 1.25 13.67
C ALA A 28 -6.92 0.40 13.50
N TYR A 29 -6.97 -0.41 12.44
CA TYR A 29 -8.00 -1.44 12.31
C TYR A 29 -7.58 -2.77 12.92
N PHE A 30 -8.48 -3.39 13.68
CA PHE A 30 -8.33 -4.75 14.20
C PHE A 30 -9.52 -5.61 13.77
N GLY A 31 -9.26 -6.86 13.38
CA GLY A 31 -10.32 -7.86 13.36
C GLY A 31 -10.88 -8.06 14.79
N SER A 32 -12.11 -8.55 14.89
CA SER A 32 -12.71 -8.88 16.20
C SER A 32 -11.82 -9.79 17.06
N THR A 33 -11.18 -10.81 16.46
CA THR A 33 -10.29 -11.73 17.19
C THR A 33 -9.05 -11.04 17.75
N PRO A 34 -8.22 -10.31 16.95
CA PRO A 34 -7.09 -9.56 17.52
C PRO A 34 -7.51 -8.51 18.55
N PHE A 35 -8.63 -7.79 18.35
CA PHE A 35 -9.10 -6.81 19.32
C PHE A 35 -9.37 -7.48 20.68
N LEU A 36 -10.15 -8.56 20.68
CA LEU A 36 -10.53 -9.24 21.91
C LEU A 36 -9.33 -9.89 22.60
N LEU A 37 -8.42 -10.49 21.81
CA LEU A 37 -7.19 -11.08 22.33
C LEU A 37 -6.33 -10.03 23.05
N GLY A 38 -6.10 -8.87 22.40
CA GLY A 38 -5.35 -7.77 23.00
C GLY A 38 -6.03 -7.25 24.27
N TYR A 39 -7.34 -7.03 24.22
CA TYR A 39 -8.10 -6.56 25.36
C TYR A 39 -8.08 -7.55 26.53
N ALA A 40 -8.19 -8.85 26.26
CA ALA A 40 -8.07 -9.91 27.27
C ALA A 40 -6.68 -9.99 27.90
N TYR A 41 -5.62 -9.60 27.17
CA TYR A 41 -4.27 -9.42 27.71
C TYR A 41 -4.04 -8.07 28.41
N GLY A 42 -5.08 -7.26 28.60
CA GLY A 42 -5.01 -5.98 29.31
C GLY A 42 -4.51 -4.81 28.47
N LEU A 43 -4.53 -4.92 27.14
CA LEU A 43 -4.21 -3.79 26.25
C LEU A 43 -5.24 -2.65 26.48
N PRO A 44 -4.81 -1.42 26.80
CA PRO A 44 -5.70 -0.28 26.99
C PRO A 44 -6.18 0.26 25.63
N VAL A 45 -7.12 -0.47 25.02
CA VAL A 45 -7.70 -0.17 23.72
C VAL A 45 -9.22 -0.07 23.79
N ARG A 46 -9.78 0.79 22.93
CA ARG A 46 -11.21 0.94 22.70
C ARG A 46 -11.52 0.80 21.22
N THR A 47 -12.74 0.43 20.90
CA THR A 47 -13.27 0.54 19.54
C THR A 47 -14.18 1.76 19.43
N ILE A 48 -14.09 2.46 18.31
CA ILE A 48 -14.93 3.63 17.98
C ILE A 48 -16.14 3.19 17.16
N GLY A 49 -16.09 2.01 16.56
CA GLY A 49 -17.17 1.45 15.75
C GLY A 49 -16.69 0.38 14.78
N ILE A 50 -17.62 -0.10 13.96
CA ILE A 50 -17.33 -1.00 12.86
C ILE A 50 -16.70 -0.18 11.73
N ALA A 51 -15.56 -0.63 11.22
CA ALA A 51 -14.95 -0.06 10.02
C ALA A 51 -15.38 -0.82 8.76
N GLN A 52 -15.42 -2.15 8.86
CA GLN A 52 -15.83 -3.03 7.77
C GLN A 52 -16.57 -4.27 8.26
N ARG A 53 -17.56 -4.71 7.48
CA ARG A 53 -18.09 -6.09 7.54
C ARG A 53 -17.41 -6.90 6.44
N LEU A 54 -16.78 -8.01 6.81
CA LEU A 54 -15.74 -8.62 5.99
C LEU A 54 -16.24 -9.46 4.81
N GLY A 55 -17.52 -9.87 4.84
CA GLY A 55 -18.23 -10.49 3.70
C GLY A 55 -17.41 -11.58 2.97
N LYS A 56 -17.43 -11.52 1.63
CA LYS A 56 -16.67 -12.44 0.76
C LYS A 56 -15.19 -12.07 0.63
N GLY A 57 -14.80 -10.91 1.14
CA GLY A 57 -13.43 -10.41 1.16
C GLY A 57 -12.53 -11.09 2.19
N HIS A 58 -13.08 -11.98 3.02
CA HIS A 58 -12.31 -12.81 3.94
C HIS A 58 -12.73 -14.26 3.76
N ALA A 59 -11.80 -15.14 3.44
CA ALA A 59 -12.15 -16.50 3.01
C ALA A 59 -11.04 -17.53 3.24
N VAL A 60 -11.47 -18.78 3.38
CA VAL A 60 -10.66 -19.97 3.15
C VAL A 60 -10.63 -20.25 1.64
N VAL A 61 -9.43 -20.28 1.07
CA VAL A 61 -9.17 -20.59 -0.34
C VAL A 61 -8.32 -21.84 -0.42
N THR A 62 -8.76 -22.86 -1.15
CA THR A 62 -8.01 -24.11 -1.34
C THR A 62 -7.84 -24.42 -2.82
N ARG A 63 -6.93 -25.34 -3.17
CA ARG A 63 -6.77 -25.84 -4.55
C ARG A 63 -6.99 -27.35 -4.61
N GLY A 64 -7.70 -27.81 -5.63
CA GLY A 64 -7.85 -29.23 -5.95
C GLY A 64 -8.65 -30.00 -4.89
N ALA A 65 -8.45 -31.32 -4.84
CA ALA A 65 -9.08 -32.17 -3.84
C ALA A 65 -8.47 -31.88 -2.46
N ILE A 66 -9.32 -31.54 -1.48
CA ILE A 66 -8.88 -31.17 -0.13
C ILE A 66 -8.56 -32.44 0.67
N PRO A 67 -7.30 -32.64 1.10
CA PRO A 67 -6.93 -33.78 1.95
C PRO A 67 -7.71 -33.82 3.26
N THR A 68 -7.76 -34.98 3.94
CA THR A 68 -8.42 -35.12 5.26
C THR A 68 -7.80 -34.20 6.32
N ARG A 69 -6.49 -33.99 6.25
CA ARG A 69 -5.71 -33.12 7.15
C ARG A 69 -4.98 -32.04 6.34
N PRO A 70 -5.69 -31.05 5.79
CA PRO A 70 -5.09 -30.06 4.91
C PRO A 70 -4.21 -29.08 5.70
N ARG A 71 -3.12 -28.61 5.10
CA ARG A 71 -2.26 -27.53 5.62
C ARG A 71 -2.85 -26.19 5.19
N ILE A 72 -3.31 -25.39 6.14
CA ILE A 72 -3.93 -24.09 5.88
C ILE A 72 -3.02 -22.99 6.43
N GLY A 73 -2.50 -22.15 5.53
CA GLY A 73 -1.78 -20.93 5.92
C GLY A 73 -2.74 -19.90 6.50
N THR A 74 -2.43 -19.36 7.67
CA THR A 74 -3.20 -18.26 8.28
C THR A 74 -2.30 -17.50 9.27
N VAL A 75 -2.73 -16.35 9.77
CA VAL A 75 -2.04 -15.67 10.88
C VAL A 75 -2.66 -16.15 12.18
N SER A 76 -1.88 -16.80 13.04
CA SER A 76 -2.36 -17.34 14.32
C SER A 76 -2.99 -16.25 15.20
N GLY A 77 -4.27 -16.42 15.56
CA GLY A 77 -5.01 -15.47 16.41
C GLY A 77 -5.65 -14.30 15.65
N SER A 78 -5.60 -14.34 14.31
CA SER A 78 -6.35 -13.43 13.45
C SER A 78 -7.79 -13.90 13.21
N THR A 79 -8.63 -13.02 12.65
CA THR A 79 -9.95 -13.39 12.11
C THR A 79 -9.86 -14.43 10.99
N GLY A 80 -8.74 -14.51 10.28
CA GLY A 80 -8.47 -15.58 9.32
C GLY A 80 -8.29 -16.94 9.99
N HIS A 81 -7.70 -16.98 11.18
CA HIS A 81 -7.58 -18.23 11.95
C HIS A 81 -8.95 -18.67 12.47
N GLU A 82 -9.75 -17.72 12.95
CA GLU A 82 -11.13 -17.96 13.38
C GLU A 82 -12.00 -18.54 12.24
N ILE A 83 -11.98 -17.92 11.06
CA ILE A 83 -12.73 -18.40 9.89
C ILE A 83 -12.26 -19.80 9.45
N ALA A 84 -10.95 -20.05 9.48
CA ALA A 84 -10.40 -21.37 9.14
C ALA A 84 -10.85 -22.45 10.13
N HIS A 85 -10.93 -22.10 11.41
CA HIS A 85 -11.42 -22.98 12.46
C HIS A 85 -12.92 -23.25 12.33
N ALA A 86 -13.72 -22.22 12.01
CA ALA A 86 -15.14 -22.38 11.72
C ALA A 86 -15.38 -23.29 10.51
N TRP A 87 -14.62 -23.11 9.44
CA TRP A 87 -14.65 -23.99 8.27
C TRP A 87 -14.30 -25.44 8.63
N ALA A 88 -13.24 -25.64 9.41
CA ALA A 88 -12.81 -26.97 9.84
C ALA A 88 -13.92 -27.70 10.60
N SER A 89 -14.57 -27.02 11.54
CA SER A 89 -15.71 -27.55 12.29
C SER A 89 -16.91 -27.85 11.39
N ALA A 90 -17.26 -26.93 10.47
CA ALA A 90 -18.40 -27.09 9.57
C ALA A 90 -18.20 -28.20 8.52
N SER A 91 -16.94 -28.55 8.22
CA SER A 91 -16.59 -29.57 7.23
C SER A 91 -16.06 -30.89 7.81
N ASP A 92 -16.09 -31.03 9.14
CA ASP A 92 -15.55 -32.18 9.88
C ASP A 92 -14.09 -32.50 9.48
N ARG A 93 -13.26 -31.44 9.40
CA ARG A 93 -11.84 -31.53 9.02
C ARG A 93 -10.93 -31.17 10.17
N THR A 94 -9.72 -31.74 10.13
CA THR A 94 -8.67 -31.47 11.13
C THR A 94 -7.43 -30.88 10.44
N PRO A 95 -7.48 -29.61 10.00
CA PRO A 95 -6.37 -28.97 9.33
C PRO A 95 -5.15 -28.83 10.24
N VAL A 96 -3.97 -28.77 9.62
CA VAL A 96 -2.75 -28.27 10.24
C VAL A 96 -2.66 -26.78 9.90
N PHE A 97 -2.82 -25.91 10.89
CA PHE A 97 -2.65 -24.48 10.68
C PHE A 97 -1.16 -24.13 10.63
N VAL A 98 -0.75 -23.41 9.59
CA VAL A 98 0.62 -22.96 9.37
C VAL A 98 0.64 -21.44 9.55
N ASP A 99 1.30 -20.98 10.62
CA ASP A 99 1.39 -19.54 10.92
C ASP A 99 2.28 -18.84 9.90
N LEU A 100 1.67 -18.04 9.04
CA LEU A 100 2.34 -17.33 7.95
C LEU A 100 1.72 -15.93 7.79
N PRO A 101 2.54 -14.88 7.60
CA PRO A 101 2.01 -13.59 7.19
C PRO A 101 1.39 -13.68 5.78
N PRO A 102 0.48 -12.77 5.39
CA PRO A 102 -0.32 -12.92 4.18
C PRO A 102 0.48 -13.12 2.87
N ASN A 103 1.59 -12.39 2.68
CA ASN A 103 2.43 -12.57 1.50
C ASN A 103 3.06 -13.98 1.45
N ASP A 104 3.52 -14.49 2.59
CA ASP A 104 4.14 -15.80 2.67
C ASP A 104 3.11 -16.92 2.46
N GLN A 105 1.85 -16.69 2.87
CA GLN A 105 0.75 -17.58 2.52
C GLN A 105 0.59 -17.71 1.01
N ILE A 106 0.60 -16.60 0.26
CA ILE A 106 0.52 -16.63 -1.21
C ILE A 106 1.72 -17.37 -1.83
N MET A 107 2.93 -17.10 -1.34
CA MET A 107 4.14 -17.75 -1.85
C MET A 107 4.14 -19.26 -1.57
N ALA A 108 3.76 -19.68 -0.37
CA ALA A 108 3.64 -21.08 0.02
C ALA A 108 2.53 -21.80 -0.76
N PHE A 109 1.38 -21.14 -0.97
CA PHE A 109 0.25 -21.69 -1.74
C PHE A 109 0.60 -21.84 -3.23
N LYS A 110 1.35 -20.88 -3.78
CA LYS A 110 1.90 -20.97 -5.15
C LYS A 110 2.89 -22.13 -5.29
N ALA A 111 3.75 -22.33 -4.30
CA ALA A 111 4.76 -23.39 -4.28
C ALA A 111 4.20 -24.78 -3.96
N GLY A 112 2.94 -24.90 -3.50
CA GLY A 112 2.33 -26.16 -3.10
C GLY A 112 2.76 -26.64 -1.71
N PHE A 113 3.35 -25.77 -0.88
CA PHE A 113 3.75 -26.09 0.50
C PHE A 113 2.57 -26.09 1.47
N ILE A 114 1.47 -25.46 1.11
CA ILE A 114 0.19 -25.49 1.83
C ILE A 114 -0.95 -25.78 0.85
N ASP A 115 -2.01 -26.40 1.36
CA ASP A 115 -3.14 -26.87 0.57
C ASP A 115 -4.23 -25.79 0.42
N GLY A 116 -4.19 -24.78 1.30
CA GLY A 116 -5.03 -23.59 1.23
C GLY A 116 -4.52 -22.46 2.11
N ILE A 117 -5.20 -21.32 2.02
CA ILE A 117 -5.00 -20.16 2.88
C ILE A 117 -6.32 -19.79 3.55
N SER A 118 -6.26 -19.11 4.69
CA SER A 118 -7.39 -18.38 5.25
C SER A 118 -6.95 -16.96 5.54
N CYS A 119 -7.40 -16.04 4.69
CA CYS A 119 -6.89 -14.68 4.64
C CYS A 119 -7.97 -13.70 4.15
N TRP A 120 -7.57 -12.44 4.03
CA TRP A 120 -8.40 -11.32 3.58
C TRP A 120 -7.91 -10.75 2.24
N GLU A 121 -8.65 -9.82 1.66
CA GLU A 121 -8.25 -9.15 0.41
C GLU A 121 -7.01 -8.24 0.59
N PRO A 122 -6.10 -8.19 -0.40
CA PRO A 122 -6.20 -8.78 -1.74
C PRO A 122 -5.79 -10.25 -1.85
N PHE A 123 -5.32 -10.87 -0.76
CA PHE A 123 -4.65 -12.16 -0.77
C PHE A 123 -5.60 -13.31 -1.15
N THR A 124 -6.87 -13.26 -0.75
CA THR A 124 -7.88 -14.24 -1.18
C THR A 124 -8.06 -14.26 -2.70
N SER A 125 -8.19 -13.09 -3.33
CA SER A 125 -8.26 -12.98 -4.79
C SER A 125 -6.96 -13.42 -5.47
N MET A 126 -5.79 -13.10 -4.89
CA MET A 126 -4.51 -13.58 -5.39
C MET A 126 -4.41 -15.12 -5.37
N ALA A 127 -4.88 -15.76 -4.29
CA ALA A 127 -4.92 -17.22 -4.22
C ALA A 127 -5.90 -17.83 -5.24
N VAL A 128 -7.05 -17.19 -5.47
CA VAL A 128 -7.99 -17.61 -6.53
C VAL A 128 -7.33 -17.54 -7.91
N ARG A 129 -6.58 -16.48 -8.21
CA ARG A 129 -5.82 -16.36 -9.48
C ARG A 129 -4.75 -17.43 -9.65
N LEU A 130 -4.24 -17.98 -8.56
CA LEU A 130 -3.34 -19.13 -8.57
C LEU A 130 -4.10 -20.47 -8.74
N GLY A 131 -5.36 -20.45 -9.17
CA GLY A 131 -6.20 -21.64 -9.35
C GLY A 131 -6.85 -22.13 -8.06
N GLY A 132 -6.87 -21.32 -7.02
CA GLY A 132 -7.63 -21.60 -5.80
C GLY A 132 -9.13 -21.35 -5.98
N THR A 133 -9.94 -21.90 -5.08
CA THR A 133 -11.39 -21.66 -4.98
C THR A 133 -11.73 -21.22 -3.56
N ARG A 134 -12.52 -20.16 -3.41
CA ARG A 134 -13.10 -19.78 -2.11
C ARG A 134 -14.12 -20.85 -1.72
N ILE A 135 -13.87 -21.56 -0.62
CA ILE A 135 -14.73 -22.67 -0.16
C ILE A 135 -15.51 -22.34 1.10
N PHE A 136 -15.13 -21.27 1.79
CA PHE A 136 -15.77 -20.78 3.01
C PHE A 136 -15.37 -19.33 3.20
N THR A 137 -16.28 -18.48 3.61
CA THR A 137 -16.13 -17.03 3.71
C THR A 137 -16.50 -16.53 5.10
N ALA A 138 -16.26 -15.25 5.38
CA ALA A 138 -16.76 -14.68 6.62
C ALA A 138 -18.28 -14.81 6.71
N GLU A 139 -19.04 -14.64 5.61
CA GLU A 139 -20.51 -14.79 5.60
C GLU A 139 -20.96 -16.16 6.17
N ASP A 140 -20.21 -17.22 5.91
CA ASP A 140 -20.51 -18.57 6.38
C ASP A 140 -20.21 -18.78 7.88
N SER A 141 -19.27 -18.01 8.44
CA SER A 141 -18.88 -18.06 9.85
C SER A 141 -19.72 -17.15 10.77
N GLY A 142 -20.56 -16.29 10.19
CA GLY A 142 -21.22 -15.15 10.86
C GLY A 142 -20.57 -13.80 10.50
N THR A 143 -21.17 -12.67 10.89
CA THR A 143 -20.66 -11.34 10.48
C THR A 143 -19.34 -11.01 11.17
N GLN A 144 -18.22 -11.39 10.56
CA GLN A 144 -16.89 -11.01 11.00
C GLN A 144 -16.65 -9.53 10.74
N LEU A 145 -16.15 -8.84 11.76
CA LEU A 145 -15.95 -7.40 11.74
C LEU A 145 -14.47 -7.04 11.75
N ASN A 146 -14.17 -5.94 11.08
CA ASN A 146 -12.97 -5.16 11.33
C ASN A 146 -13.40 -3.87 12.03
N LEU A 147 -12.80 -3.62 13.19
CA LEU A 147 -13.13 -2.54 14.11
C LEU A 147 -12.13 -1.40 13.94
N LEU A 148 -12.59 -0.16 14.05
CA LEU A 148 -11.71 1.00 14.16
C LEU A 148 -11.36 1.20 15.64
N CYS A 149 -10.10 0.95 15.99
CA CYS A 149 -9.65 0.94 17.37
C CYS A 149 -8.72 2.11 17.68
N VAL A 150 -8.77 2.61 18.92
CA VAL A 150 -7.90 3.65 19.46
C VAL A 150 -7.36 3.30 20.83
N SER A 151 -6.15 3.76 21.12
CA SER A 151 -5.58 3.61 22.46
C SER A 151 -6.32 4.51 23.45
N SER A 152 -6.51 4.04 24.67
CA SER A 152 -7.14 4.84 25.73
C SER A 152 -6.33 6.10 26.05
N GLU A 153 -5.02 6.09 25.79
CA GLU A 153 -4.17 7.28 25.90
C GLU A 153 -4.54 8.32 24.84
N ALA A 154 -4.57 7.95 23.57
CA ALA A 154 -4.87 8.87 22.49
C ALA A 154 -6.29 9.46 22.60
N GLU A 155 -7.25 8.68 23.08
CA GLU A 155 -8.59 9.19 23.37
C GLU A 155 -8.57 10.35 24.38
N ARG A 156 -7.82 10.17 25.48
CA ARG A 156 -7.71 11.18 26.55
C ARG A 156 -6.88 12.39 26.17
N SER A 157 -5.76 12.18 25.46
CA SER A 157 -4.79 13.24 25.21
C SER A 157 -4.91 13.86 23.82
N LYS A 158 -5.41 13.16 22.79
CA LYS A 158 -5.41 13.60 21.38
C LYS A 158 -6.80 13.74 20.76
N THR A 159 -7.81 14.09 21.57
CA THR A 159 -9.22 14.09 21.18
C THR A 159 -9.51 14.94 19.92
N THR A 160 -8.89 16.11 19.79
CA THR A 160 -9.05 16.97 18.58
C THR A 160 -8.51 16.28 17.32
N ALA A 161 -7.32 15.70 17.41
CA ALA A 161 -6.69 14.99 16.29
C ALA A 161 -7.49 13.75 15.88
N LEU A 162 -7.98 12.99 16.86
CA LEU A 162 -8.86 11.84 16.62
C LEU A 162 -10.16 12.26 15.95
N ARG A 163 -10.80 13.36 16.37
CA ARG A 163 -11.99 13.90 15.69
C ARG A 163 -11.70 14.25 14.23
N SER A 164 -10.60 14.93 13.95
CA SER A 164 -10.17 15.21 12.58
C SER A 164 -9.93 13.93 11.77
N PHE A 165 -9.33 12.91 12.38
CA PHE A 165 -9.11 11.62 11.73
C PHE A 165 -10.42 10.90 11.44
N LEU A 166 -11.38 10.90 12.36
CA LEU A 166 -12.69 10.28 12.14
C LEU A 166 -13.47 10.96 11.02
N ARG A 167 -13.37 12.28 10.87
CA ARG A 167 -13.96 13.00 9.72
C ARG A 167 -13.28 12.60 8.41
N ALA A 168 -11.95 12.59 8.36
CA ALA A 168 -11.21 12.15 7.18
C ALA A 168 -11.52 10.70 6.79
N HIS A 169 -11.63 9.82 7.80
CA HIS A 169 -12.02 8.42 7.63
C HIS A 169 -13.46 8.28 7.10
N SER A 170 -14.41 9.04 7.65
CA SER A 170 -15.80 9.07 7.20
C SER A 170 -15.92 9.56 5.75
N ASP A 171 -15.20 10.63 5.39
CA ASP A 171 -15.16 11.14 4.01
C ASP A 171 -14.61 10.09 3.04
N ALA A 172 -13.52 9.42 3.41
CA ALA A 172 -12.93 8.36 2.59
C ALA A 172 -13.85 7.14 2.47
N THR A 173 -14.56 6.79 3.54
CA THR A 173 -15.49 5.67 3.58
C THR A 173 -16.72 5.93 2.70
N ARG A 174 -17.33 7.11 2.79
CA ARG A 174 -18.45 7.53 1.91
C ARG A 174 -18.04 7.56 0.44
N LYS A 175 -16.77 7.87 0.18
CA LYS A 175 -16.20 7.82 -1.17
C LYS A 175 -16.03 6.38 -1.68
N LEU A 176 -15.62 5.43 -0.83
CA LEU A 176 -15.60 4.02 -1.18
C LEU A 176 -17.01 3.49 -1.46
N GLN A 177 -17.99 3.86 -0.64
CA GLN A 177 -19.41 3.49 -0.82
C GLN A 177 -20.02 4.04 -2.12
N SER A 178 -19.71 5.29 -2.47
CA SER A 178 -20.21 5.92 -3.70
C SER A 178 -19.46 5.47 -4.96
N GLY A 179 -18.26 4.90 -4.79
CA GLY A 179 -17.40 4.41 -5.86
C GLY A 179 -16.22 5.34 -6.11
N LEU A 180 -15.08 4.71 -6.43
CA LEU A 180 -13.83 5.41 -6.68
C LEU A 180 -13.69 5.83 -8.14
N SER A 181 -12.95 6.92 -8.38
CA SER A 181 -12.54 7.30 -9.73
C SER A 181 -11.51 6.31 -10.30
N ALA A 182 -11.32 6.33 -11.62
CA ALA A 182 -10.32 5.50 -12.29
C ALA A 182 -8.89 5.73 -11.74
N ASN A 183 -8.54 6.98 -11.40
CA ASN A 183 -7.23 7.32 -10.83
C ASN A 183 -7.06 6.72 -9.43
N GLU A 184 -8.11 6.76 -8.61
CA GLU A 184 -8.08 6.21 -7.24
C GLU A 184 -8.03 4.68 -7.26
N LEU A 185 -8.80 4.04 -8.15
CA LEU A 185 -8.69 2.60 -8.37
C LEU A 185 -7.30 2.21 -8.85
N HIS A 186 -6.71 3.00 -9.73
CA HIS A 186 -5.35 2.77 -10.21
C HIS A 186 -4.29 2.91 -9.11
N PHE A 187 -4.43 3.92 -8.25
CA PHE A 187 -3.58 4.09 -7.08
C PHE A 187 -3.67 2.87 -6.15
N LEU A 188 -4.89 2.46 -5.80
CA LEU A 188 -5.11 1.29 -4.94
C LEU A 188 -4.54 0.01 -5.57
N GLN A 189 -4.77 -0.20 -6.86
CA GLN A 189 -4.15 -1.29 -7.62
C GLN A 189 -2.61 -1.25 -7.50
N GLY A 190 -2.01 -0.06 -7.61
CA GLY A 190 -0.58 0.14 -7.42
C GLY A 190 -0.09 -0.26 -6.02
N VAL A 191 -0.88 0.03 -4.98
CA VAL A 191 -0.56 -0.34 -3.58
C VAL A 191 -0.65 -1.85 -3.37
N PHE A 192 -1.66 -2.50 -3.93
CA PHE A 192 -1.90 -3.94 -3.80
C PHE A 192 -1.02 -4.79 -4.74
N GLY A 193 -0.32 -4.16 -5.69
CA GLY A 193 0.63 -4.80 -6.61
C GLY A 193 -0.03 -5.53 -7.79
N GLU A 194 0.73 -6.38 -8.49
CA GLU A 194 0.26 -7.15 -9.67
C GLU A 194 -0.81 -8.21 -9.35
N GLY A 195 -1.27 -8.27 -8.10
CA GLY A 195 -2.25 -9.22 -7.61
C GLY A 195 -3.65 -9.02 -8.19
N LEU A 196 -4.02 -7.82 -8.65
CA LEU A 196 -5.38 -7.48 -9.08
C LEU A 196 -5.42 -6.60 -10.33
N THR A 197 -6.39 -6.85 -11.21
CA THR A 197 -6.82 -5.94 -12.26
C THR A 197 -7.69 -4.82 -11.69
N HIS A 198 -7.89 -3.74 -12.47
CA HIS A 198 -8.83 -2.66 -12.08
C HIS A 198 -10.24 -3.19 -11.79
N ALA A 199 -10.74 -4.10 -12.63
CA ALA A 199 -12.06 -4.69 -12.47
C ALA A 199 -12.17 -5.57 -11.22
N GLU A 200 -11.14 -6.36 -10.91
CA GLU A 200 -11.09 -7.13 -9.67
C GLU A 200 -11.04 -6.22 -8.44
N CYS A 201 -10.20 -5.17 -8.46
CA CYS A 201 -10.10 -4.20 -7.38
C CYS A 201 -11.46 -3.51 -7.13
N ASP A 202 -12.11 -3.00 -8.18
CA ASP A 202 -13.43 -2.36 -8.07
C ASP A 202 -14.50 -3.36 -7.56
N ASN A 203 -14.51 -4.59 -8.08
CA ASN A 203 -15.44 -5.62 -7.64
C ASN A 203 -15.24 -5.99 -6.15
N ILE A 204 -14.00 -6.11 -5.69
CA ILE A 204 -13.71 -6.37 -4.27
C ILE A 204 -14.22 -5.22 -3.40
N LEU A 205 -13.94 -3.97 -3.79
CA LEU A 205 -14.35 -2.79 -3.05
C LEU A 205 -15.88 -2.64 -3.00
N ARG A 206 -16.61 -3.08 -4.02
CA ARG A 206 -18.09 -2.97 -4.07
C ARG A 206 -18.82 -4.14 -3.47
N ASN A 207 -18.31 -5.35 -3.67
CA ASN A 207 -19.06 -6.60 -3.45
C ASN A 207 -18.35 -7.57 -2.49
N GLY A 208 -17.08 -7.33 -2.18
CA GLY A 208 -16.30 -8.20 -1.29
C GLY A 208 -16.38 -7.76 0.17
N ILE A 209 -16.40 -6.46 0.43
CA ILE A 209 -16.34 -5.86 1.77
C ILE A 209 -17.39 -4.77 1.85
N GLU A 210 -18.13 -4.74 2.96
CA GLU A 210 -19.02 -3.62 3.27
C GLU A 210 -18.26 -2.57 4.09
N TRP A 211 -18.25 -1.33 3.62
CA TRP A 211 -17.62 -0.20 4.31
C TRP A 211 -18.61 0.49 5.22
N VAL A 212 -18.26 0.66 6.50
CA VAL A 212 -19.16 1.27 7.48
C VAL A 212 -18.65 2.66 7.85
N ASP A 213 -19.49 3.67 7.61
CA ASP A 213 -19.21 5.02 8.04
C ASP A 213 -19.58 5.17 9.52
N THR A 214 -18.57 5.17 10.40
CA THR A 214 -18.74 5.30 11.85
C THR A 214 -19.46 6.58 12.28
N ALA A 215 -19.51 7.61 11.43
CA ALA A 215 -20.28 8.82 11.71
C ALA A 215 -21.78 8.62 11.48
N SER A 216 -22.15 7.77 10.51
CA SER A 216 -23.53 7.43 10.18
C SER A 216 -24.07 6.27 11.02
N GLU A 217 -23.20 5.34 11.42
CA GLU A 217 -23.52 4.18 12.24
C GLU A 217 -22.66 4.17 13.52
N PRO A 218 -23.01 4.98 14.53
CA PRO A 218 -22.23 5.08 15.77
C PRO A 218 -22.26 3.76 16.57
N ILE A 219 -21.28 3.60 17.46
CA ILE A 219 -21.08 2.37 18.24
C ILE A 219 -22.32 1.92 19.02
N ASP A 220 -23.15 2.84 19.53
CA ASP A 220 -24.36 2.50 20.26
C ASP A 220 -25.40 1.77 19.40
N GLN A 221 -25.48 2.11 18.10
CA GLN A 221 -26.39 1.46 17.16
C GLN A 221 -25.87 0.07 16.74
N SER A 222 -24.54 -0.09 16.63
CA SER A 222 -23.89 -1.34 16.22
C SER A 222 -23.44 -2.22 17.39
N ARG A 223 -23.77 -1.84 18.63
CA ARG A 223 -23.24 -2.49 19.84
C ARG A 223 -23.56 -3.97 19.92
N GLU A 224 -24.80 -4.36 19.66
CA GLU A 224 -25.21 -5.77 19.72
C GLU A 224 -24.48 -6.63 18.69
N GLU A 225 -24.23 -6.09 17.50
CA GLU A 225 -23.49 -6.77 16.45
C GLU A 225 -22.02 -6.94 16.84
N ILE A 226 -21.39 -5.89 17.37
CA ILE A 226 -20.00 -5.95 17.86
C ILE A 226 -19.89 -7.00 18.97
N VAL A 227 -20.78 -6.98 19.98
CA VAL A 227 -20.77 -7.96 21.07
C VAL A 227 -20.93 -9.39 20.55
N ARG A 228 -21.81 -9.61 19.57
CA ARG A 228 -22.00 -10.93 18.95
C ARG A 228 -20.74 -11.41 18.24
N SER A 229 -20.08 -10.54 17.47
CA SER A 229 -18.81 -10.85 16.80
C SER A 229 -17.71 -11.19 17.82
N LEU A 230 -17.59 -10.38 18.89
CA LEU A 230 -16.61 -10.63 19.95
C LEU A 230 -16.90 -11.92 20.72
N GLN A 231 -18.17 -12.28 20.94
CA GLN A 231 -18.51 -13.56 21.56
C GLN A 231 -18.11 -14.75 20.68
N ALA A 232 -18.26 -14.66 19.36
CA ALA A 232 -17.79 -15.68 18.43
C ALA A 232 -16.26 -15.82 18.49
N SER A 233 -15.54 -14.69 18.45
CA SER A 233 -14.10 -14.66 18.63
C SER A 233 -13.66 -15.25 19.97
N TRP A 234 -14.39 -15.00 21.06
CA TRP A 234 -14.10 -15.58 22.37
C TRP A 234 -14.21 -17.11 22.36
N ASN A 235 -15.30 -17.63 21.80
CA ASN A 235 -15.53 -19.06 21.70
C ASN A 235 -14.42 -19.75 20.88
N PHE A 236 -13.99 -19.10 19.80
CA PHE A 236 -12.83 -19.55 19.03
C PHE A 236 -11.54 -19.54 19.85
N LEU A 237 -11.22 -18.46 20.56
CA LEU A 237 -9.98 -18.35 21.36
C LEU A 237 -9.90 -19.45 22.44
N ILE A 238 -11.01 -19.77 23.10
CA ILE A 238 -11.07 -20.84 24.10
C ILE A 238 -10.97 -22.22 23.43
N SER A 239 -11.76 -22.48 22.39
CA SER A 239 -11.79 -23.81 21.73
C SER A 239 -10.49 -24.16 21.01
N SER A 240 -9.78 -23.17 20.48
CA SER A 240 -8.47 -23.33 19.84
C SER A 240 -7.31 -23.41 20.83
N GLY A 241 -7.54 -23.16 22.12
CA GLY A 241 -6.51 -23.13 23.16
C GLY A 241 -5.59 -21.91 23.09
N LEU A 242 -5.95 -20.88 22.32
CA LEU A 242 -5.19 -19.63 22.24
C LEU A 242 -5.39 -18.73 23.46
N PHE A 243 -6.44 -18.96 24.25
CA PHE A 243 -6.68 -18.27 25.50
C PHE A 243 -7.30 -19.21 26.54
N ALA A 244 -7.11 -18.89 27.82
CA ALA A 244 -7.77 -19.56 28.94
C ALA A 244 -8.28 -18.52 29.93
N GLY A 245 -9.56 -18.62 30.33
CA GLY A 245 -10.16 -17.71 31.30
C GLY A 245 -11.62 -17.37 30.96
N ASN A 246 -12.11 -16.30 31.58
CA ASN A 246 -13.44 -15.74 31.33
C ASN A 246 -13.33 -14.51 30.42
N MET A 247 -14.36 -14.28 29.61
CA MET A 247 -14.40 -13.11 28.72
C MET A 247 -14.39 -11.83 29.57
N PRO A 248 -13.51 -10.85 29.26
CA PRO A 248 -13.47 -9.60 29.99
C PRO A 248 -14.76 -8.79 29.77
N SER A 249 -15.10 -7.91 30.72
CA SER A 249 -16.21 -6.97 30.55
C SER A 249 -15.93 -6.03 29.39
N LEU A 250 -16.84 -5.96 28.43
CA LEU A 250 -16.69 -5.10 27.26
C LEU A 250 -17.14 -3.65 27.50
N GLN A 251 -17.67 -3.32 28.68
CA GLN A 251 -18.35 -2.05 28.95
C GLN A 251 -17.46 -0.82 28.65
N GLU A 252 -16.22 -0.82 29.11
CA GLU A 252 -15.29 0.29 28.86
C GLU A 252 -14.82 0.33 27.40
N SER A 253 -14.52 -0.83 26.82
CA SER A 253 -13.99 -0.95 25.46
C SER A 253 -14.98 -0.51 24.38
N LEU A 254 -16.28 -0.59 24.67
CA LEU A 254 -17.40 -0.25 23.79
C LEU A 254 -18.13 1.03 24.20
N ALA A 255 -17.65 1.77 25.20
CA ALA A 255 -18.26 3.04 25.53
C ALA A 255 -18.16 4.02 24.34
N PRO A 256 -19.14 4.91 24.13
CA PRO A 256 -19.00 5.98 23.15
C PRO A 256 -17.82 6.90 23.47
N LEU A 257 -17.23 7.50 22.43
CA LEU A 257 -16.24 8.55 22.61
C LEU A 257 -16.90 9.77 23.27
N ASP A 258 -16.15 10.43 24.15
CA ASP A 258 -16.58 11.73 24.66
C ASP A 258 -16.58 12.77 23.53
N ASN A 259 -17.75 13.34 23.26
CA ASN A 259 -17.96 14.38 22.26
C ASN A 259 -17.76 15.79 22.83
N SER A 260 -17.30 15.94 24.08
CA SER A 260 -17.05 17.26 24.66
C SER A 260 -16.07 18.07 23.82
N ASP A 261 -16.41 19.34 23.56
CA ASP A 261 -15.59 20.30 22.81
C ASP A 261 -14.40 20.83 23.62
N ALA A 262 -14.03 20.15 24.70
CA ALA A 262 -12.86 20.50 25.48
C ALA A 262 -11.62 20.46 24.56
N PRO A 263 -10.85 21.56 24.48
CA PRO A 263 -9.60 21.57 23.74
C PRO A 263 -8.69 20.49 24.32
N SER A 264 -8.20 19.58 23.48
CA SER A 264 -7.12 18.69 23.89
C SER A 264 -5.86 19.55 24.14
N PRO A 265 -5.14 19.31 25.25
CA PRO A 265 -3.91 20.05 25.57
C PRO A 265 -2.72 19.65 24.68
N ASP A 266 -2.84 18.60 23.87
CA ASP A 266 -1.72 17.97 23.17
C ASP A 266 -1.79 18.18 21.65
N THR A 267 -0.79 18.89 21.12
CA THR A 267 -0.54 19.05 19.68
C THR A 267 0.32 17.92 19.10
N SER A 268 0.59 16.88 19.88
CA SER A 268 1.44 15.76 19.47
C SER A 268 0.90 15.03 18.25
N LYS A 269 1.85 14.46 17.53
CA LYS A 269 1.63 13.70 16.31
C LYS A 269 0.66 12.53 16.55
N LEU A 270 -0.34 12.39 15.69
CA LEU A 270 -1.24 11.23 15.66
C LEU A 270 -0.59 10.07 14.90
N ARG A 271 -0.59 8.86 15.46
CA ARG A 271 0.10 7.68 14.90
C ARG A 271 -0.93 6.66 14.43
N LEU A 272 -1.03 6.46 13.12
CA LEU A 272 -2.04 5.61 12.50
C LEU A 272 -1.42 4.31 11.98
N GLY A 273 -2.08 3.20 12.25
CA GLY A 273 -1.73 1.89 11.72
C GLY A 273 -2.43 1.63 10.39
N TYR A 274 -1.70 1.06 9.44
CA TYR A 274 -2.24 0.66 8.14
C TYR A 274 -1.49 -0.56 7.61
N SER A 275 -2.04 -1.17 6.57
CA SER A 275 -1.45 -2.32 5.87
C SER A 275 -1.59 -2.17 4.35
N ASP A 276 -1.03 -3.13 3.61
CA ASP A 276 -1.29 -3.35 2.18
C ASP A 276 -2.56 -4.21 1.95
N SER A 277 -3.40 -4.39 2.97
CA SER A 277 -4.74 -4.96 2.78
C SER A 277 -5.69 -3.94 2.18
N ILE A 278 -6.62 -4.44 1.35
CA ILE A 278 -7.77 -3.67 0.90
C ILE A 278 -8.59 -3.14 2.09
N MET A 279 -8.60 -3.79 3.25
CA MET A 279 -9.29 -3.28 4.45
C MET A 279 -8.74 -1.92 4.94
N CYS A 280 -7.52 -1.54 4.53
CA CYS A 280 -6.95 -0.22 4.81
C CYS A 280 -7.24 0.83 3.72
N ALA A 281 -8.11 0.53 2.75
CA ALA A 281 -8.50 1.45 1.69
C ALA A 281 -8.98 2.82 2.19
N PRO A 282 -9.76 2.97 3.28
CA PRO A 282 -10.16 4.31 3.74
C PRO A 282 -8.97 5.18 4.15
N ILE A 283 -7.95 4.61 4.80
CA ILE A 283 -6.72 5.34 5.13
C ILE A 283 -5.96 5.72 3.86
N LEU A 284 -5.75 4.76 2.96
CA LEU A 284 -4.99 4.95 1.71
C LEU A 284 -5.65 5.99 0.79
N ILE A 285 -6.98 5.90 0.60
CA ILE A 285 -7.76 6.86 -0.18
C ILE A 285 -7.83 8.21 0.53
N GLY A 286 -7.97 8.23 1.86
CA GLY A 286 -7.94 9.46 2.63
C GLY A 286 -6.68 10.27 2.35
N ARG A 287 -5.52 9.62 2.30
CA ARG A 287 -4.24 10.27 1.96
C ARG A 287 -4.19 10.69 0.49
N HIS A 288 -4.47 9.75 -0.42
CA HIS A 288 -4.39 9.99 -1.86
C HIS A 288 -5.30 11.14 -2.32
N SER A 289 -6.52 11.20 -1.79
CA SER A 289 -7.52 12.23 -2.09
C SER A 289 -7.42 13.47 -1.19
N ARG A 290 -6.33 13.60 -0.40
CA ARG A 290 -6.05 14.74 0.50
C ARG A 290 -7.14 15.03 1.54
N LEU A 291 -7.90 14.01 1.94
CA LEU A 291 -8.97 14.13 2.94
C LEU A 291 -8.42 14.34 4.35
N PHE A 292 -7.20 13.88 4.63
CA PHE A 292 -6.49 14.22 5.88
C PHE A 292 -6.24 15.72 5.97
N THR A 293 -5.58 16.31 4.96
CA THR A 293 -5.31 17.75 4.91
C THR A 293 -6.59 18.57 4.93
N ALA A 294 -7.63 18.15 4.19
CA ALA A 294 -8.94 18.82 4.18
C ALA A 294 -9.60 18.85 5.58
N ASN A 295 -9.29 17.87 6.44
CA ASN A 295 -9.78 17.77 7.81
C ASN A 295 -8.77 18.24 8.87
N GLY A 296 -7.74 19.01 8.47
CA GLY A 296 -6.80 19.65 9.39
C GLY A 296 -5.67 18.73 9.89
N LEU A 297 -5.41 17.62 9.20
CA LEU A 297 -4.31 16.71 9.50
C LEU A 297 -3.18 16.87 8.49
N ASP A 298 -1.96 17.02 8.98
CA ASP A 298 -0.76 17.09 8.16
C ASP A 298 -0.13 15.70 8.04
N ASP A 299 -0.40 15.04 6.92
CA ASP A 299 0.08 13.70 6.56
C ASP A 299 1.31 13.73 5.62
N THR A 300 1.97 14.90 5.50
CA THR A 300 3.12 15.11 4.61
C THR A 300 4.43 14.49 5.10
N ASP A 301 4.41 13.84 6.27
CA ASP A 301 5.60 13.26 6.84
C ASP A 301 6.24 12.19 5.92
N SER A 302 7.57 12.25 5.89
CA SER A 302 8.47 11.64 4.90
C SER A 302 8.54 10.10 4.93
N GLU A 303 7.93 9.45 5.92
CA GLU A 303 7.82 7.99 6.05
C GLU A 303 6.57 7.41 5.38
N SER A 304 5.99 8.13 4.43
CA SER A 304 5.04 7.53 3.48
C SER A 304 5.65 6.25 2.92
N ARG A 305 4.96 5.09 3.06
CA ARG A 305 5.50 3.80 2.61
C ARG A 305 5.99 3.99 1.20
N VAL A 306 7.20 3.53 0.94
CA VAL A 306 7.77 3.45 -0.40
C VAL A 306 6.77 2.78 -1.36
N ILE A 307 5.91 1.89 -0.87
CA ILE A 307 4.81 1.28 -1.62
C ILE A 307 3.74 2.30 -2.08
N GLU A 308 3.22 3.17 -1.20
CA GLU A 308 2.24 4.19 -1.59
C GLU A 308 2.85 5.20 -2.56
N ARG A 309 4.10 5.57 -2.28
CA ARG A 309 4.93 6.44 -3.11
C ARG A 309 5.09 5.86 -4.51
N VAL A 310 5.53 4.60 -4.60
CA VAL A 310 5.61 3.83 -5.86
C VAL A 310 4.25 3.75 -6.53
N ALA A 311 3.18 3.46 -5.79
CA ALA A 311 1.82 3.33 -6.33
C ALA A 311 1.30 4.63 -6.95
N SER A 312 1.74 5.79 -6.47
CA SER A 312 1.42 7.11 -7.02
C SER A 312 2.19 7.48 -8.29
N LEU A 313 3.19 6.68 -8.67
CA LEU A 313 3.98 6.90 -9.88
C LEU A 313 3.29 6.36 -11.13
N ASP A 314 3.69 6.88 -12.28
CA ASP A 314 3.24 6.42 -13.59
C ASP A 314 3.63 4.94 -13.84
N GLU A 315 2.95 4.32 -14.81
CA GLU A 315 3.12 2.88 -15.09
C GLU A 315 4.56 2.51 -15.48
N GLU A 316 5.26 3.43 -16.15
CA GLU A 316 6.64 3.22 -16.58
C GLU A 316 7.57 3.15 -15.35
N TYR A 317 7.45 4.11 -14.44
CA TYR A 317 8.24 4.15 -13.20
C TYR A 317 7.88 2.99 -12.29
N ARG A 318 6.60 2.64 -12.15
CA ARG A 318 6.17 1.46 -11.38
C ARG A 318 6.74 0.17 -11.95
N LYS A 319 6.81 0.02 -13.27
CA LYS A 319 7.43 -1.14 -13.92
C LYS A 319 8.94 -1.19 -13.66
N ALA A 320 9.63 -0.07 -13.75
CA ALA A 320 11.05 0.03 -13.44
C ALA A 320 11.35 -0.36 -11.98
N LEU A 321 10.61 0.24 -11.04
CA LEU A 321 10.73 -0.01 -9.59
C LEU A 321 10.37 -1.44 -9.22
N ARG A 322 9.32 -2.05 -9.79
CA ARG A 322 9.04 -3.48 -9.63
C ARG A 322 10.21 -4.34 -10.05
N SER A 323 10.82 -4.03 -11.19
CA SER A 323 11.96 -4.80 -11.68
C SER A 323 13.23 -4.59 -10.86
N ILE A 324 13.40 -3.44 -10.20
CA ILE A 324 14.49 -3.24 -9.24
C ILE A 324 14.20 -4.04 -7.96
N ARG A 325 12.96 -3.96 -7.46
CA ARG A 325 12.52 -4.63 -6.24
C ARG A 325 12.61 -6.15 -6.34
N SER A 326 12.30 -6.75 -7.49
CA SER A 326 12.42 -8.19 -7.71
C SER A 326 13.87 -8.70 -7.65
N LEU A 327 14.84 -7.81 -7.82
CA LEU A 327 16.27 -8.11 -7.75
C LEU A 327 16.82 -7.97 -6.33
N LEU A 328 16.21 -7.17 -5.45
CA LEU A 328 16.73 -6.87 -4.10
C LEU A 328 17.08 -8.13 -3.29
N ALA A 329 16.24 -9.16 -3.35
CA ALA A 329 16.44 -10.40 -2.60
C ALA A 329 17.35 -11.44 -3.29
N ARG A 330 17.60 -11.31 -4.60
CA ARG A 330 18.26 -12.34 -5.42
C ARG A 330 19.61 -11.91 -5.97
N GLU A 331 19.69 -10.67 -6.44
CA GLU A 331 20.83 -10.04 -7.11
C GLU A 331 20.90 -8.55 -6.71
N PRO A 332 21.19 -8.24 -5.44
CA PRO A 332 21.13 -6.88 -4.90
C PRO A 332 22.07 -5.90 -5.63
N GLU A 333 23.22 -6.36 -6.11
CA GLU A 333 24.13 -5.54 -6.94
C GLU A 333 23.46 -5.15 -8.26
N LEU A 334 22.73 -6.08 -8.89
CA LEU A 334 22.00 -5.80 -10.12
C LEU A 334 20.82 -4.86 -9.86
N ALA A 335 20.18 -4.96 -8.69
CA ALA A 335 19.14 -4.03 -8.27
C ALA A 335 19.69 -2.59 -8.21
N VAL A 336 20.85 -2.38 -7.59
CA VAL A 336 21.53 -1.08 -7.51
C VAL A 336 21.95 -0.58 -8.90
N ILE A 337 22.52 -1.46 -9.74
CA ILE A 337 22.89 -1.12 -11.11
C ILE A 337 21.67 -0.63 -11.89
N LYS A 338 20.56 -1.36 -11.77
CA LYS A 338 19.30 -1.04 -12.46
C LYS A 338 18.68 0.26 -11.93
N ALA A 339 18.66 0.45 -10.62
CA ALA A 339 18.24 1.69 -9.97
C ALA A 339 18.98 2.91 -10.53
N GLY A 340 20.31 2.87 -10.53
CA GLY A 340 21.12 3.95 -11.07
C GLY A 340 20.88 4.19 -12.57
N LYS A 341 20.81 3.14 -13.40
CA LYS A 341 20.55 3.28 -14.84
C LYS A 341 19.17 3.90 -15.14
N THR A 342 18.13 3.48 -14.42
CA THR A 342 16.78 4.05 -14.56
C THR A 342 16.82 5.55 -14.29
N VAL A 343 17.41 5.97 -13.16
CA VAL A 343 17.50 7.39 -12.81
C VAL A 343 18.34 8.17 -13.83
N GLU A 344 19.47 7.63 -14.30
CA GLU A 344 20.28 8.31 -15.31
C GLU A 344 19.54 8.52 -16.63
N GLN A 345 18.76 7.52 -17.07
CA GLN A 345 17.96 7.64 -18.28
C GLN A 345 16.93 8.78 -18.14
N GLU A 346 16.16 8.79 -17.05
CA GLU A 346 15.15 9.82 -16.82
C GLU A 346 15.74 11.22 -16.66
N LEU A 347 16.90 11.33 -15.99
CA LEU A 347 17.62 12.60 -15.88
C LEU A 347 18.14 13.09 -17.23
N ALA A 348 18.64 12.19 -18.08
CA ALA A 348 19.05 12.52 -19.44
C ALA A 348 17.86 13.03 -20.27
N GLU A 349 16.71 12.36 -20.19
CA GLU A 349 15.48 12.80 -20.86
C GLU A 349 14.99 14.15 -20.34
N LEU A 350 15.02 14.38 -19.03
CA LEU A 350 14.71 15.69 -18.46
C LEU A 350 15.71 16.75 -18.97
N TYR A 351 17.00 16.42 -19.05
CA TYR A 351 18.04 17.36 -19.45
C TYR A 351 17.85 17.81 -20.91
N GLU A 352 17.61 16.86 -21.82
CA GLU A 352 17.31 17.17 -23.22
C GLU A 352 16.10 18.10 -23.35
N ARG A 353 15.08 17.89 -22.50
CA ARG A 353 13.86 18.72 -22.48
C ARG A 353 14.12 20.11 -21.90
N SER A 354 14.85 20.20 -20.79
CA SER A 354 15.10 21.47 -20.09
C SER A 354 16.09 22.37 -20.84
N PHE A 355 17.10 21.80 -21.49
CA PHE A 355 18.18 22.56 -22.12
C PHE A 355 18.19 22.48 -23.65
N GLY A 356 17.35 21.64 -24.27
CA GLY A 356 17.27 21.51 -25.73
C GLY A 356 18.54 20.95 -26.38
N ARG A 357 19.41 20.29 -25.61
CA ARG A 357 20.72 19.80 -26.05
C ARG A 357 21.03 18.44 -25.45
N VAL A 358 21.94 17.71 -26.10
CA VAL A 358 22.38 16.38 -25.66
C VAL A 358 23.00 16.48 -24.25
N PRO A 359 22.67 15.58 -23.33
CA PRO A 359 23.22 15.59 -21.98
C PRO A 359 24.73 15.37 -21.98
N PRO A 360 25.44 15.90 -20.98
CA PRO A 360 26.85 15.62 -20.78
C PRO A 360 27.13 14.12 -20.74
N LYS A 361 28.28 13.71 -21.28
CA LYS A 361 28.69 12.30 -21.35
C LYS A 361 28.65 11.59 -19.99
N ALA A 362 28.99 12.32 -18.93
CA ALA A 362 28.80 11.85 -17.56
C ALA A 362 27.57 12.54 -16.97
N ILE A 363 26.60 11.75 -16.49
CA ILE A 363 25.36 12.28 -15.90
C ILE A 363 25.61 13.26 -14.74
N SER A 364 26.77 13.18 -14.07
CA SER A 364 27.16 14.13 -13.03
C SER A 364 27.22 15.57 -13.53
N GLY A 365 27.54 15.79 -14.82
CA GLY A 365 27.47 17.11 -15.43
C GLY A 365 26.03 17.62 -15.53
N ALA A 366 25.08 16.73 -15.87
CA ALA A 366 23.66 17.08 -15.90
C ALA A 366 23.13 17.40 -14.50
N ILE A 367 23.48 16.58 -13.49
CA ILE A 367 23.07 16.81 -12.10
C ILE A 367 23.61 18.16 -11.58
N GLN A 368 24.89 18.46 -11.85
CA GLN A 368 25.51 19.72 -11.45
C GLN A 368 24.80 20.91 -12.10
N GLU A 369 24.57 20.86 -13.41
CA GLU A 369 23.91 21.96 -14.11
C GLU A 369 22.47 22.16 -13.64
N PHE A 370 21.70 21.08 -13.41
CA PHE A 370 20.36 21.20 -12.81
C PHE A 370 20.38 21.84 -11.42
N SER A 371 21.40 21.54 -10.61
CA SER A 371 21.59 22.14 -9.29
C SER A 371 21.94 23.62 -9.40
N ASP A 372 22.86 23.98 -10.31
CA ASP A 372 23.32 25.36 -10.53
C ASP A 372 22.19 26.25 -11.07
N THR A 373 21.29 25.69 -11.89
CA THR A 373 20.12 26.41 -12.41
C THR A 373 18.91 26.38 -11.48
N GLY A 374 19.01 25.72 -10.31
CA GLY A 374 17.92 25.61 -9.35
C GLY A 374 16.73 24.74 -9.79
N ILE A 375 16.88 23.96 -10.87
CA ILE A 375 15.84 23.03 -11.36
C ILE A 375 15.75 21.83 -10.42
N MET A 376 16.89 21.32 -9.96
CA MET A 376 16.96 20.17 -9.07
C MET A 376 17.22 20.62 -7.62
N PRO A 377 16.34 20.27 -6.66
CA PRO A 377 16.57 20.55 -5.25
C PRO A 377 17.86 19.89 -4.74
N THR A 378 18.58 20.55 -3.83
CA THR A 378 19.86 20.07 -3.29
C THR A 378 19.79 18.64 -2.73
N ARG A 379 18.69 18.28 -2.07
CA ARG A 379 18.47 16.92 -1.55
C ARG A 379 18.41 15.88 -2.69
N ILE A 380 17.74 16.19 -3.79
CA ILE A 380 17.62 15.30 -4.95
C ILE A 380 18.96 15.18 -5.68
N ALA A 381 19.71 16.28 -5.80
CA ALA A 381 21.05 16.27 -6.38
C ALA A 381 22.01 15.38 -5.57
N ALA A 382 22.02 15.51 -4.24
CA ALA A 382 22.82 14.67 -3.36
C ALA A 382 22.43 13.18 -3.50
N ALA A 383 21.13 12.88 -3.54
CA ALA A 383 20.60 11.54 -3.70
C ALA A 383 21.01 10.93 -5.06
N ALA A 384 20.91 11.71 -6.15
CA ALA A 384 21.32 11.27 -7.50
C ALA A 384 22.83 11.03 -7.59
N HIS A 385 23.66 11.88 -7.00
CA HIS A 385 25.11 11.67 -6.93
C HIS A 385 25.48 10.43 -6.13
N TRP A 386 24.84 10.23 -4.98
CA TRP A 386 25.05 9.04 -4.14
C TRP A 386 24.67 7.76 -4.89
N LEU A 387 23.49 7.72 -5.51
CA LEU A 387 23.02 6.56 -6.26
C LEU A 387 23.94 6.24 -7.45
N ARG A 388 24.42 7.28 -8.16
CA ARG A 388 25.39 7.15 -9.26
C ARG A 388 26.70 6.53 -8.78
N ASN A 389 27.25 7.02 -7.67
CA ASN A 389 28.51 6.51 -7.11
C ASN A 389 28.35 5.05 -6.67
N LEU A 390 27.29 4.74 -5.92
CA LEU A 390 26.99 3.39 -5.47
C LEU A 390 26.81 2.42 -6.66
N ARG A 391 26.17 2.87 -7.75
CA ARG A 391 26.05 2.10 -8.99
C ARG A 391 27.41 1.79 -9.63
N ASN A 392 28.29 2.78 -9.71
CA ASN A 392 29.63 2.59 -10.27
C ASN A 392 30.44 1.59 -9.41
N ASP A 393 30.35 1.71 -8.08
CA ASP A 393 31.01 0.79 -7.16
C ASP A 393 30.44 -0.63 -7.29
N SER A 394 29.12 -0.77 -7.42
CA SER A 394 28.43 -2.06 -7.65
C SER A 394 28.91 -2.74 -8.93
N ALA A 395 29.10 -1.97 -10.01
CA ALA A 395 29.54 -2.49 -11.31
C ALA A 395 31.00 -2.98 -11.31
N HIS A 396 31.81 -2.55 -10.34
CA HIS A 396 33.25 -2.82 -10.32
C HIS A 396 33.73 -3.63 -9.10
N ARG A 397 33.05 -3.57 -7.95
CA ARG A 397 33.54 -4.09 -6.65
C ARG A 397 32.55 -4.97 -5.88
N GLY A 398 31.29 -5.11 -6.32
CA GLY A 398 30.31 -6.13 -5.92
C GLY A 398 29.86 -6.16 -4.46
N ARG A 399 30.76 -6.40 -3.50
CA ARG A 399 30.42 -6.80 -2.13
C ARG A 399 29.89 -5.69 -1.21
N GLU A 400 30.29 -4.43 -1.41
CA GLU A 400 29.85 -3.31 -0.56
C GLU A 400 28.48 -2.74 -0.93
N ALA A 401 27.98 -3.06 -2.13
CA ALA A 401 26.71 -2.54 -2.64
C ALA A 401 25.48 -3.22 -2.03
N VAL A 402 25.63 -4.48 -1.61
CA VAL A 402 24.55 -5.31 -1.08
C VAL A 402 23.87 -4.67 0.13
N GLN A 403 24.66 -4.12 1.06
CA GLN A 403 24.15 -3.48 2.27
C GLN A 403 23.34 -2.21 2.00
N TYR A 404 23.51 -1.59 0.83
CA TYR A 404 22.84 -0.34 0.46
C TYR A 404 21.73 -0.54 -0.58
N ALA A 405 21.41 -1.76 -0.98
CA ALA A 405 20.44 -2.03 -2.05
C ALA A 405 19.02 -1.52 -1.72
N GLU A 406 18.56 -1.72 -0.48
CA GLU A 406 17.29 -1.17 0.00
C GLU A 406 17.29 0.36 0.04
N THR A 407 18.40 0.97 0.51
CA THR A 407 18.58 2.43 0.49
C THR A 407 18.57 2.97 -0.94
N ALA A 408 19.20 2.27 -1.88
CA ALA A 408 19.21 2.61 -3.30
C ALA A 408 17.81 2.56 -3.91
N TYR A 409 17.00 1.57 -3.56
CA TYR A 409 15.61 1.49 -3.97
C TYR A 409 14.80 2.69 -3.46
N ASN A 410 14.93 3.04 -2.17
CA ASN A 410 14.20 4.16 -1.58
C ASN A 410 14.62 5.50 -2.20
N VAL A 411 15.92 5.72 -2.40
CA VAL A 411 16.46 6.90 -3.09
C VAL A 411 15.97 6.97 -4.54
N THR A 412 15.85 5.84 -5.22
CA THR A 412 15.29 5.79 -6.58
C THR A 412 13.85 6.28 -6.58
N VAL A 413 13.05 5.90 -5.60
CA VAL A 413 11.66 6.38 -5.45
C VAL A 413 11.64 7.89 -5.19
N ASP A 414 12.49 8.43 -4.32
CA ASP A 414 12.63 9.88 -4.10
C ASP A 414 12.89 10.64 -5.41
N ILE A 415 13.81 10.16 -6.24
CA ILE A 415 14.20 10.83 -7.48
C ILE A 415 13.10 10.72 -8.55
N LEU A 416 12.48 9.55 -8.70
CA LEU A 416 11.41 9.33 -9.68
C LEU A 416 10.14 10.14 -9.34
N GLU A 417 9.81 10.30 -8.06
CA GLU A 417 8.72 11.19 -7.65
C GLU A 417 8.97 12.65 -8.04
N TRP A 418 10.20 13.14 -7.83
CA TRP A 418 10.57 14.48 -8.26
C TRP A 418 10.47 14.61 -9.79
N LEU A 419 11.06 13.68 -10.53
CA LEU A 419 11.00 13.66 -12.00
C LEU A 419 9.57 13.68 -12.53
N GLN A 420 8.67 12.91 -11.92
CA GLN A 420 7.26 12.89 -12.30
C GLN A 420 6.58 14.25 -12.07
N ARG A 421 6.94 14.99 -11.01
CA ARG A 421 6.39 16.33 -10.74
C ARG A 421 6.92 17.38 -11.70
N GLU A 422 8.16 17.25 -12.16
CA GLU A 422 8.76 18.16 -13.14
C GLU A 422 8.29 17.88 -14.58
N ARG A 423 7.92 16.64 -14.92
CA ARG A 423 7.46 16.23 -16.26
C ARG A 423 6.30 17.12 -16.81
N PRO A 424 5.24 17.45 -16.04
CA PRO A 424 4.12 18.29 -16.50
C PRO A 424 4.44 19.79 -16.59
N LEU A 425 5.43 20.30 -15.86
CA LEU A 425 5.71 21.75 -15.78
C LEU A 425 6.45 22.31 -16.99
N GLN A 426 6.97 21.46 -17.88
CA GLN A 426 7.74 21.86 -19.06
C GLN A 426 7.03 21.44 -20.36
N LEU A 427 5.99 22.20 -20.73
CA LEU A 427 5.21 22.07 -21.97
C LEU A 427 6.08 21.74 -23.21
N LEU A 428 5.63 20.77 -24.00
CA LEU A 428 6.32 20.21 -25.17
C LEU A 428 6.53 21.26 -26.26
N ARG A 429 7.69 21.90 -26.31
CA ARG A 429 8.00 22.79 -27.44
C ARG A 429 8.49 22.01 -28.64
N CYS A 430 7.98 22.34 -29.83
CA CYS A 430 8.48 21.79 -31.09
C CYS A 430 9.93 22.22 -31.32
N THR A 431 10.84 21.28 -31.59
CA THR A 431 12.25 21.60 -31.86
C THR A 431 12.48 22.39 -33.15
N ARG A 432 11.48 22.43 -34.05
CA ARG A 432 11.55 23.20 -35.30
C ARG A 432 10.89 24.58 -35.18
N CYS A 433 9.69 24.67 -34.62
CA CYS A 433 8.92 25.92 -34.61
C CYS A 433 8.76 26.54 -33.21
N ALA A 434 9.33 25.93 -32.18
CA ALA A 434 9.30 26.36 -30.77
C ALA A 434 7.91 26.52 -30.13
N ARG A 435 6.82 26.29 -30.86
CA ARG A 435 5.45 26.34 -30.31
C ARG A 435 5.20 25.19 -29.35
N GLU A 436 4.42 25.48 -28.31
CA GLU A 436 3.96 24.51 -27.34
C GLU A 436 2.97 23.54 -27.97
N ILE A 437 3.15 22.27 -27.69
CA ILE A 437 2.35 21.14 -28.17
C ILE A 437 1.62 20.60 -26.95
N GLU A 438 0.31 20.48 -27.06
CA GLU A 438 -0.57 20.11 -25.95
C GLU A 438 -0.45 18.63 -25.55
N ASP A 439 -0.02 17.75 -26.48
CA ASP A 439 0.03 16.30 -26.26
C ASP A 439 1.36 15.68 -26.76
N ALA A 440 2.01 14.92 -25.88
CA ALA A 440 3.28 14.23 -26.12
C ALA A 440 3.19 13.09 -27.15
N ASN A 441 1.98 12.62 -27.48
CA ASN A 441 1.74 11.49 -28.36
C ASN A 441 1.68 11.85 -29.85
N TRP A 442 1.75 13.15 -30.20
CA TRP A 442 1.73 13.59 -31.58
C TRP A 442 2.97 13.13 -32.36
N ILE A 443 2.74 12.37 -33.44
CA ILE A 443 3.79 11.81 -34.32
C ILE A 443 4.52 12.92 -35.08
N ALA A 444 3.80 13.99 -35.42
CA ALA A 444 4.33 15.21 -36.03
C ALA A 444 3.78 16.46 -35.33
N CYS A 445 4.54 17.55 -35.32
CA CYS A 445 4.07 18.81 -34.75
C CYS A 445 2.82 19.35 -35.49
N PRO A 446 1.73 19.72 -34.77
CA PRO A 446 0.51 20.28 -35.38
C PRO A 446 0.77 21.51 -36.24
N PHE A 447 1.76 22.30 -35.85
CA PHE A 447 1.97 23.64 -36.40
C PHE A 447 2.95 23.67 -37.57
N CYS A 448 3.85 22.70 -37.68
CA CYS A 448 4.90 22.74 -38.71
C CYS A 448 5.20 21.38 -39.36
N GLY A 449 4.48 20.31 -39.00
CA GLY A 449 4.63 18.98 -39.60
C GLY A 449 5.96 18.27 -39.29
N GLN A 450 6.77 18.78 -38.36
CA GLN A 450 8.04 18.13 -38.00
C GLN A 450 7.76 16.79 -37.31
N LEU A 451 8.25 15.69 -37.91
CA LEU A 451 8.22 14.35 -37.31
C LEU A 451 9.04 14.36 -36.01
N ARG A 452 8.42 13.90 -34.92
CA ARG A 452 9.03 13.80 -33.60
C ARG A 452 9.39 12.37 -33.22
N ARG A 453 8.63 11.41 -33.74
CA ARG A 453 8.85 9.98 -33.54
C ARG A 453 8.81 9.26 -34.88
N ARG A 454 9.66 8.25 -35.03
CA ARG A 454 9.66 7.30 -36.16
C ARG A 454 9.71 5.88 -35.60
N ASP A 455 9.37 4.89 -36.40
CA ASP A 455 9.59 3.50 -36.04
C ASP A 455 10.99 3.08 -36.49
N CYS A 456 11.70 2.31 -35.65
CA CYS A 456 12.95 1.69 -36.04
C CYS A 456 12.66 0.63 -37.11
N HIS A 457 13.34 0.71 -38.26
CA HIS A 457 13.11 -0.22 -39.36
C HIS A 457 13.47 -1.68 -39.03
N GLU A 458 14.33 -1.91 -38.03
CA GLU A 458 14.68 -3.27 -37.61
C GLU A 458 13.77 -3.86 -36.53
N CYS A 459 13.56 -3.15 -35.43
CA CYS A 459 12.81 -3.71 -34.30
C CYS A 459 11.35 -3.27 -34.24
N GLY A 460 10.92 -2.39 -35.14
CA GLY A 460 9.56 -1.85 -35.20
C GLY A 460 9.17 -0.95 -34.02
N LYS A 461 10.07 -0.69 -33.07
CA LYS A 461 9.79 0.13 -31.89
C LYS A 461 9.88 1.62 -32.22
N ARG A 462 8.97 2.40 -31.63
CA ARG A 462 8.98 3.87 -31.71
C ARG A 462 10.21 4.44 -31.04
N ILE A 463 10.82 5.39 -31.72
CA ILE A 463 12.06 6.07 -31.32
C ILE A 463 11.95 7.55 -31.65
N GLN A 464 12.80 8.38 -31.06
CA GLN A 464 12.87 9.79 -31.45
C GLN A 464 13.42 9.94 -32.86
N ALA A 465 12.83 10.86 -33.64
CA ALA A 465 13.25 11.10 -35.01
C ALA A 465 14.71 11.62 -35.13
N SER A 466 15.23 12.26 -34.08
CA SER A 466 16.60 12.78 -33.99
C SER A 466 17.66 11.71 -33.70
N TRP A 467 17.27 10.50 -33.29
CA TRP A 467 18.22 9.47 -32.90
C TRP A 467 18.89 8.81 -34.11
N LYS A 468 20.22 8.75 -34.08
CA LYS A 468 21.06 8.11 -35.11
C LYS A 468 21.21 6.60 -34.94
N ALA A 469 20.75 6.07 -33.81
CA ALA A 469 20.75 4.66 -33.48
C ALA A 469 19.55 4.32 -32.59
N CYS A 470 19.02 3.11 -32.72
CA CYS A 470 17.90 2.64 -31.91
C CYS A 470 18.41 2.27 -30.51
N PRO A 471 17.88 2.82 -29.41
CA PRO A 471 18.30 2.39 -28.07
C PRO A 471 17.79 0.99 -27.72
N HIS A 472 16.82 0.46 -28.47
CA HIS A 472 16.23 -0.84 -28.18
C HIS A 472 16.97 -2.00 -28.85
N CYS A 473 17.59 -1.79 -30.02
CA CYS A 473 18.31 -2.84 -30.74
C CYS A 473 19.75 -2.45 -31.15
N GLY A 474 20.17 -1.20 -30.94
CA GLY A 474 21.51 -0.72 -31.27
C GLY A 474 21.76 -0.43 -32.76
N HIS A 475 20.79 -0.67 -33.65
CA HIS A 475 20.94 -0.47 -35.07
C HIS A 475 20.94 1.01 -35.46
N SER A 476 21.80 1.42 -36.40
CA SER A 476 21.88 2.82 -36.87
C SER A 476 20.70 3.18 -37.78
N ILE A 477 20.20 4.42 -37.74
CA ILE A 477 18.89 4.83 -38.32
C ILE A 477 18.96 6.16 -39.04
#